data_AF-A0A958X824-F1
#
_entry.id   AF-A0A958X824-F1
#
_cell.length_a   1.000
_cell.length_b   1.000
_cell.length_c   1.000
_cell.angle_alpha   90.00
_cell.angle_beta   90.00
_cell.angle_gamma   90.00
#
_symmetry.space_group_name_H-M   'P 1'
#
loop_
_entity.id
_entity.type
_entity.pdbx_description
1 polymer ?
#
loop_
_entity_poly.entity_id
_entity_poly.type
_entity_poly.pdbx_seq_one_letter_code
_entity_poly.pdbx_strand_id
1 'polypeptide(L)'
;MGKKYSPQANTVWLSDSHDHIIVYAKNKDNWRPNLLPRTVEMDKRYKNPDNDSRGVWKAVDFTISLTGGQRGAQFAKTGESKNIYEITTPSGRKLMPADGRCWAASEDRYKELLAENRIWFGKTGNNVPAQKKFLTEVQSGIVSKTIWFRKEVGDNQEAKKEVKAVNASEIFATPKPERLIERILTLATDNNDIILDSFLGSGTTTAVAHKMNRKWIGIELGDHAYTHCLPRMKKVVDGLDEGGISKSQNWKGGGGFRFYNLAPSLLKKDDFGNWIIEPDYNADMLAAAMAKHEGYHYSPDEQLFWKQGQSTEQDFIFTTTQFVTLELLDKIHEQMQEGESLLICCKSFQAACENKYENINVKKIPVMLLGRCEFGKDDYSLNIISMPTDENEEPFVPAAQIIAEEKEAEDMRKQGKQSTLFD
;
A
#
# COMPACT_ATOMS: atom_id res chain seq x y z
N MET A 1 10.21 1.23 -12.50
CA MET A 1 8.95 1.22 -13.29
C MET A 1 9.08 2.20 -14.45
N GLY A 2 8.49 1.93 -15.61
CA GLY A 2 8.41 2.92 -16.70
C GLY A 2 7.55 4.14 -16.34
N LYS A 3 8.15 5.33 -16.36
CA LYS A 3 7.56 6.63 -15.97
C LYS A 3 6.91 7.37 -17.13
N LYS A 4 7.52 7.28 -18.33
CA LYS A 4 7.14 8.05 -19.53
C LYS A 4 7.06 7.16 -20.76
N TYR A 5 6.19 7.52 -21.69
CA TYR A 5 6.00 6.79 -22.95
C TYR A 5 7.02 7.16 -24.02
N SER A 6 7.37 8.43 -24.14
CA SER A 6 8.21 8.95 -25.22
C SER A 6 9.44 9.65 -24.64
N PRO A 7 10.60 9.56 -25.32
CA PRO A 7 11.77 10.36 -24.98
C PRO A 7 11.42 11.84 -24.96
N GLN A 8 11.97 12.56 -24.00
CA GLN A 8 11.87 14.01 -23.93
C GLN A 8 12.74 14.63 -25.02
N ALA A 9 12.08 15.32 -25.97
CA ALA A 9 12.74 15.93 -27.11
C ALA A 9 13.79 17.00 -26.73
N ASN A 10 13.65 17.58 -25.52
CA ASN A 10 14.57 18.57 -24.97
C ASN A 10 15.68 17.96 -24.09
N THR A 11 15.81 16.63 -24.02
CA THR A 11 16.91 16.02 -23.26
C THR A 11 18.21 16.05 -24.06
N VAL A 12 19.25 16.65 -23.47
CA VAL A 12 20.58 16.79 -24.08
C VAL A 12 21.33 15.45 -24.16
N TRP A 13 21.15 14.57 -23.17
CA TRP A 13 21.89 13.31 -23.06
C TRP A 13 20.98 12.08 -23.22
N LEU A 14 20.44 11.57 -22.11
CA LEU A 14 19.56 10.41 -22.06
C LEU A 14 18.27 10.77 -21.34
N SER A 15 17.13 10.48 -21.96
CA SER A 15 15.82 10.81 -21.39
C SER A 15 15.48 9.88 -20.22
N ASP A 16 15.23 10.47 -19.05
CA ASP A 16 14.72 9.73 -17.89
C ASP A 16 13.31 9.20 -18.18
N SER A 17 13.19 7.87 -18.08
CA SER A 17 12.00 7.09 -18.40
C SER A 17 11.61 6.11 -17.30
N HIS A 18 12.24 6.16 -16.12
CA HIS A 18 11.90 5.23 -15.04
C HIS A 18 11.92 5.84 -13.64
N ASP A 19 11.18 5.21 -12.73
CA ASP A 19 11.19 5.50 -11.29
C ASP A 19 11.55 4.25 -10.48
N HIS A 20 11.94 4.46 -9.22
CA HIS A 20 12.34 3.42 -8.28
C HIS A 20 11.25 3.16 -7.23
N ILE A 21 11.15 1.91 -6.80
CA ILE A 21 10.32 1.48 -5.66
C ILE A 21 11.26 0.72 -4.75
N ILE A 22 11.48 1.26 -3.56
CA ILE A 22 12.37 0.66 -2.57
C ILE A 22 11.51 -0.21 -1.65
N VAL A 23 11.95 -1.44 -1.41
CA VAL A 23 11.21 -2.43 -0.62
C VAL A 23 12.04 -2.84 0.59
N TYR A 24 11.45 -2.71 1.77
CA TYR A 24 12.04 -3.13 3.04
C TYR A 24 11.11 -4.13 3.73
N ALA A 25 11.70 -5.07 4.45
CA ALA A 25 10.99 -6.01 5.31
C ALA A 25 11.52 -5.89 6.73
N LYS A 26 10.61 -5.84 7.72
CA LYS A 26 10.98 -5.81 9.15
C LYS A 26 11.89 -6.98 9.52
N ASN A 27 11.56 -8.17 9.01
CA ASN A 27 12.43 -9.33 9.05
C ASN A 27 12.42 -9.99 7.66
N LYS A 28 13.55 -9.93 6.96
CA LYS A 28 13.68 -10.48 5.62
C LYS A 28 13.56 -12.00 5.59
N ASP A 29 13.73 -12.73 6.69
CA ASP A 29 13.65 -14.20 6.69
C ASP A 29 12.20 -14.68 6.77
N ASN A 30 11.32 -13.85 7.33
CA ASN A 30 9.90 -14.16 7.53
C ASN A 30 9.00 -13.69 6.38
N TRP A 31 9.51 -12.87 5.46
CA TRP A 31 8.73 -12.36 4.35
C TRP A 31 9.40 -12.65 3.01
N ARG A 32 8.61 -13.09 2.04
CA ARG A 32 8.99 -13.21 0.63
C ARG A 32 7.86 -12.64 -0.22
N PRO A 33 8.16 -12.04 -1.38
CA PRO A 33 7.12 -11.64 -2.31
C PRO A 33 6.31 -12.85 -2.77
N ASN A 34 5.00 -12.68 -2.85
CA ASN A 34 4.08 -13.60 -3.51
C ASN A 34 4.42 -13.75 -5.01
N LEU A 35 3.92 -14.82 -5.61
CA LEU A 35 4.07 -15.05 -7.04
C LEU A 35 3.02 -14.25 -7.82
N LEU A 36 3.40 -13.75 -8.99
CA LEU A 36 2.44 -13.16 -9.92
C LEU A 36 1.70 -14.27 -10.68
N PRO A 37 0.44 -14.05 -11.06
CA PRO A 37 -0.27 -15.00 -11.90
C PRO A 37 0.42 -15.17 -13.27
N ARG A 38 0.32 -16.37 -13.85
CA ARG A 38 0.81 -16.60 -15.21
C ARG A 38 -0.09 -15.88 -16.21
N THR A 39 0.51 -15.34 -17.27
CA THR A 39 -0.27 -14.74 -18.36
C THR A 39 -0.76 -15.80 -19.33
N VAL A 40 -1.84 -15.50 -20.05
CA VAL A 40 -2.40 -16.38 -21.08
C VAL A 40 -1.37 -16.69 -22.18
N GLU A 41 -0.49 -15.74 -22.52
CA GLU A 41 0.60 -15.93 -23.47
C GLU A 41 1.66 -16.91 -22.97
N MET A 42 1.86 -17.01 -21.66
CA MET A 42 2.77 -17.98 -21.07
C MET A 42 2.19 -19.39 -21.16
N ASP A 43 0.90 -19.53 -20.82
CA ASP A 43 0.20 -20.82 -20.84
C ASP A 43 0.05 -21.34 -22.29
N LYS A 44 -0.18 -20.45 -23.27
CA LYS A 44 -0.22 -20.78 -24.72
C LYS A 44 1.08 -21.41 -25.26
N ARG A 45 2.20 -21.28 -24.56
CA ARG A 45 3.48 -21.90 -24.96
C ARG A 45 3.52 -23.40 -24.64
N TYR A 46 2.65 -23.89 -23.76
CA TYR A 46 2.51 -25.29 -23.46
C TYR A 46 1.56 -25.93 -24.47
N LYS A 47 1.98 -27.06 -25.05
CA LYS A 47 1.23 -27.79 -26.09
C LYS A 47 1.32 -29.28 -25.79
N ASN A 48 0.42 -30.08 -26.37
CA ASN A 48 0.47 -31.53 -26.27
C ASN A 48 0.52 -32.17 -27.67
N PRO A 49 1.64 -32.00 -28.41
CA PRO A 49 1.73 -32.43 -29.80
C PRO A 49 1.77 -33.96 -29.98
N ASP A 50 1.99 -34.71 -28.91
CA ASP A 50 2.16 -36.16 -28.88
C ASP A 50 1.09 -36.87 -28.04
N ASN A 51 0.01 -36.16 -27.69
CA ASN A 51 -1.13 -36.69 -26.93
C ASN A 51 -0.72 -37.38 -25.61
N ASP A 52 0.27 -36.82 -24.91
CA ASP A 52 0.69 -37.29 -23.59
C ASP A 52 -0.46 -37.16 -22.58
N SER A 53 -0.76 -38.23 -21.84
CA SER A 53 -1.88 -38.31 -20.90
C SER A 53 -1.77 -37.33 -19.72
N ARG A 54 -0.55 -36.85 -19.43
CA ARG A 54 -0.29 -35.85 -18.36
C ARG A 54 -0.67 -34.42 -18.76
N GLY A 55 -1.06 -34.20 -20.01
CA GLY A 55 -1.55 -32.92 -20.53
C GLY A 55 -0.48 -32.07 -21.22
N VAL A 56 -0.71 -30.77 -21.28
CA VAL A 56 0.15 -29.84 -22.03
C VAL A 56 1.52 -29.66 -21.39
N TRP A 57 2.55 -29.62 -22.22
CA TRP A 57 3.94 -29.50 -21.79
C TRP A 57 4.73 -28.56 -22.72
N LYS A 58 5.91 -28.15 -22.28
CA LYS A 58 6.85 -27.38 -23.10
C LYS A 58 8.16 -28.14 -23.26
N ALA A 59 8.71 -28.15 -24.48
CA ALA A 59 10.07 -28.62 -24.72
C ALA A 59 11.08 -27.69 -24.06
N VAL A 60 11.88 -28.23 -23.15
CA VAL A 60 13.00 -27.53 -22.51
C VAL A 60 14.29 -28.17 -22.96
N ASP A 61 15.31 -27.34 -23.22
CA ASP A 61 16.62 -27.81 -23.65
C ASP A 61 17.17 -28.85 -22.69
N PHE A 62 17.57 -30.01 -23.21
CA PHE A 62 18.18 -31.08 -22.42
C PHE A 62 19.70 -30.93 -22.31
N THR A 63 20.23 -29.72 -22.52
CA THR A 63 21.66 -29.43 -22.42
C THR A 63 21.92 -28.31 -21.44
N ILE A 64 23.06 -28.36 -20.74
CA ILE A 64 23.53 -27.33 -19.81
C ILE A 64 24.93 -26.90 -20.27
N SER A 65 25.28 -25.64 -20.01
CA SER A 65 26.63 -25.13 -20.27
C SER A 65 27.67 -25.84 -19.41
N LEU A 66 28.79 -26.25 -20.02
CA LEU A 66 30.00 -26.73 -19.35
C LEU A 66 31.01 -25.61 -19.10
N THR A 67 30.69 -24.37 -19.44
CA THR A 67 31.58 -23.21 -19.31
C THR A 67 31.15 -22.25 -18.19
N GLY A 68 29.93 -22.39 -17.67
CA GLY A 68 29.39 -21.55 -16.60
C GLY A 68 28.90 -22.33 -15.38
N GLY A 69 28.88 -21.66 -14.22
CA GLY A 69 28.35 -22.19 -12.97
C GLY A 69 29.24 -23.25 -12.30
N GLN A 70 28.74 -23.84 -11.21
CA GLN A 70 29.49 -24.81 -10.39
C GLN A 70 29.96 -26.03 -11.20
N ARG A 71 29.13 -26.53 -12.13
CA ARG A 71 29.48 -27.66 -13.01
C ARG A 71 30.56 -27.30 -14.03
N GLY A 72 30.51 -26.11 -14.62
CA GLY A 72 31.57 -25.65 -15.52
C GLY A 72 32.91 -25.49 -14.81
N ALA A 73 32.90 -24.98 -13.57
CA ALA A 73 34.10 -24.90 -12.74
C ALA A 73 34.68 -26.28 -12.39
N GLN A 74 33.84 -27.29 -12.17
CA GLN A 74 34.28 -28.67 -11.95
C GLN A 74 34.88 -29.28 -13.22
N PHE A 75 34.23 -29.08 -14.38
CA PHE A 75 34.71 -29.59 -15.66
C PHE A 75 36.04 -28.95 -16.05
N ALA A 76 36.21 -27.65 -15.85
CA ALA A 76 37.48 -26.95 -16.09
C ALA A 76 38.65 -27.51 -15.24
N LYS A 77 38.37 -28.07 -14.06
CA LYS A 77 39.37 -28.68 -13.17
C LYS A 77 39.69 -30.13 -13.50
N THR A 78 38.70 -30.89 -13.98
CA THR A 78 38.79 -32.36 -14.08
C THR A 78 38.85 -32.87 -15.51
N GLY A 79 38.42 -32.07 -16.50
CA GLY A 79 38.35 -32.48 -17.90
C GLY A 79 37.24 -33.50 -18.21
N GLU A 80 36.52 -33.99 -17.20
CA GLU A 80 35.59 -35.10 -17.32
C GLU A 80 34.18 -34.71 -16.86
N SER A 81 33.16 -35.21 -17.55
CA SER A 81 31.77 -35.05 -17.14
C SER A 81 30.97 -36.31 -17.47
N LYS A 82 30.33 -36.89 -16.44
CA LYS A 82 29.41 -38.04 -16.57
C LYS A 82 28.16 -37.74 -17.42
N ASN A 83 27.97 -36.48 -17.80
CA ASN A 83 26.85 -36.02 -18.62
C ASN A 83 27.23 -35.85 -20.10
N ILE A 84 28.40 -36.34 -20.51
CA ILE A 84 28.83 -36.40 -21.92
C ILE A 84 28.79 -37.87 -22.33
N TYR A 85 27.76 -38.24 -23.09
CA TYR A 85 27.57 -39.59 -23.62
C TYR A 85 26.76 -39.53 -24.92
N GLU A 86 26.77 -40.60 -25.70
CA GLU A 86 26.03 -40.68 -26.97
C GLU A 86 24.54 -40.98 -26.71
N ILE A 87 23.65 -40.21 -27.32
CA ILE A 87 22.21 -40.50 -27.35
C ILE A 87 21.83 -40.93 -28.77
N THR A 88 21.15 -42.07 -28.89
CA THR A 88 20.55 -42.50 -30.16
C THR A 88 19.08 -42.04 -30.20
N THR A 89 18.71 -41.28 -31.22
CA THR A 89 17.32 -40.86 -31.44
C THR A 89 16.46 -42.04 -31.91
N PRO A 90 15.11 -41.95 -31.82
CA PRO A 90 14.21 -42.93 -32.40
C PRO A 90 14.41 -43.19 -33.91
N SER A 91 14.88 -42.19 -34.66
CA SER A 91 15.25 -42.33 -36.08
C SER A 91 16.59 -43.04 -36.32
N GLY A 92 17.31 -43.45 -35.28
CA GLY A 92 18.63 -44.08 -35.36
C GLY A 92 19.82 -43.12 -35.47
N ARG A 93 19.58 -41.80 -35.39
CA ARG A 93 20.66 -40.79 -35.41
C ARG A 93 21.38 -40.78 -34.08
N LYS A 94 22.71 -40.84 -34.11
CA LYS A 94 23.57 -40.70 -32.93
C LYS A 94 23.92 -39.24 -32.68
N LEU A 95 23.83 -38.81 -31.43
CA LEU A 95 24.02 -37.42 -31.01
C LEU A 95 24.99 -37.33 -29.84
N MET A 96 25.97 -36.44 -29.97
CA MET A 96 26.78 -35.92 -28.87
C MET A 96 26.31 -34.50 -28.51
N PRO A 97 26.49 -34.05 -27.25
CA PRO A 97 26.23 -32.66 -26.93
C PRO A 97 27.23 -31.77 -27.68
N ALA A 98 26.81 -30.55 -28.03
CA ALA A 98 27.68 -29.60 -28.72
C ALA A 98 28.85 -29.16 -27.82
N ASP A 99 29.95 -28.74 -28.44
CA ASP A 99 31.14 -28.25 -27.74
C ASP A 99 30.79 -27.17 -26.70
N GLY A 100 31.35 -27.29 -25.51
CA GLY A 100 31.05 -26.40 -24.38
C GLY A 100 29.69 -26.66 -23.70
N ARG A 101 29.00 -27.77 -24.04
CA ARG A 101 27.76 -28.21 -23.38
C ARG A 101 27.81 -29.69 -23.00
N CYS A 102 27.00 -30.07 -22.01
CA CYS A 102 26.72 -31.46 -21.65
C CYS A 102 25.22 -31.69 -21.57
N TRP A 103 24.80 -32.96 -21.49
CA TRP A 103 23.40 -33.27 -21.20
C TRP A 103 23.00 -32.80 -19.81
N ALA A 104 21.71 -32.52 -19.64
CA ALA A 104 21.17 -32.04 -18.37
C ALA A 104 21.23 -33.11 -17.27
N ALA A 105 21.14 -34.38 -17.66
CA ALA A 105 21.14 -35.54 -16.77
C ALA A 105 22.24 -36.56 -17.13
N SER A 106 22.62 -37.40 -16.16
CA SER A 106 23.46 -38.58 -16.39
C SER A 106 22.77 -39.60 -17.30
N GLU A 107 23.52 -40.54 -17.84
CA GLU A 107 22.96 -41.57 -18.75
C GLU A 107 21.85 -42.39 -18.09
N ASP A 108 22.03 -42.80 -16.83
CA ASP A 108 21.03 -43.56 -16.08
C ASP A 108 19.74 -42.76 -15.89
N ARG A 109 19.85 -41.50 -15.45
CA ARG A 109 18.68 -40.64 -15.28
C ARG A 109 18.02 -40.31 -16.62
N TYR A 110 18.78 -40.21 -17.70
CA TYR A 110 18.23 -40.07 -19.04
C TYR A 110 17.41 -41.30 -19.45
N LYS A 111 17.89 -42.52 -19.19
CA LYS A 111 17.16 -43.76 -19.46
C LYS A 111 15.84 -43.82 -18.67
N GLU A 112 15.85 -43.41 -17.40
CA GLU A 112 14.64 -43.27 -16.59
C GLU A 112 13.65 -42.26 -17.22
N LEU A 113 14.12 -41.06 -17.56
CA LEU A 113 13.29 -40.03 -18.20
C LEU A 113 12.73 -40.50 -19.55
N LEU A 114 13.49 -41.30 -20.30
CA LEU A 114 13.05 -41.89 -21.56
C LEU A 114 11.94 -42.92 -21.33
N ALA A 115 12.11 -43.81 -20.35
CA ALA A 115 11.11 -44.80 -19.96
C ALA A 115 9.82 -44.15 -19.44
N GLU A 116 9.93 -43.03 -18.72
CA GLU A 116 8.81 -42.22 -18.26
C GLU A 116 8.18 -41.34 -19.38
N ASN A 117 8.60 -41.50 -20.64
CA ASN A 117 8.16 -40.68 -21.77
C ASN A 117 8.31 -39.16 -21.51
N ARG A 118 9.39 -38.75 -20.83
CA ARG A 118 9.71 -37.33 -20.52
C ARG A 118 10.72 -36.72 -21.47
N ILE A 119 11.27 -37.49 -22.40
CA ILE A 119 12.16 -36.99 -23.45
C ILE A 119 11.41 -36.92 -24.78
N TRP A 120 11.58 -35.80 -25.48
CA TRP A 120 10.96 -35.53 -26.76
C TRP A 120 12.02 -35.31 -27.84
N PHE A 121 11.84 -35.98 -28.98
CA PHE A 121 12.76 -35.94 -30.13
C PHE A 121 12.16 -35.23 -31.35
N GLY A 122 11.13 -34.40 -31.15
CA GLY A 122 10.37 -33.83 -32.27
C GLY A 122 9.39 -34.84 -32.88
N LYS A 123 8.49 -34.35 -33.72
CA LYS A 123 7.45 -35.18 -34.36
C LYS A 123 8.02 -36.30 -35.23
N THR A 124 9.19 -36.08 -35.81
CA THR A 124 9.91 -37.04 -36.67
C THR A 124 10.84 -37.96 -35.90
N GLY A 125 11.01 -37.75 -34.59
CA GLY A 125 11.94 -38.52 -33.77
C GLY A 125 13.42 -38.30 -34.10
N ASN A 126 13.78 -37.22 -34.81
CA ASN A 126 15.15 -36.97 -35.30
C ASN A 126 15.84 -35.73 -34.68
N ASN A 127 15.14 -34.99 -33.81
CA ASN A 127 15.69 -33.78 -33.20
C ASN A 127 16.61 -34.13 -32.02
N VAL A 128 17.36 -33.12 -31.55
CA VAL A 128 18.09 -33.19 -30.27
C VAL A 128 17.08 -33.40 -29.14
N PRO A 129 17.39 -34.23 -28.12
CA PRO A 129 16.48 -34.46 -27.00
C PRO A 129 16.11 -33.16 -26.30
N ALA A 130 14.83 -33.01 -26.03
CA ALA A 130 14.27 -31.98 -25.15
C ALA A 130 13.53 -32.66 -24.00
N GLN A 131 13.59 -32.09 -22.81
CA GLN A 131 12.79 -32.57 -21.69
C GLN A 131 11.39 -31.97 -21.74
N LYS A 132 10.37 -32.81 -21.58
CA LYS A 132 8.99 -32.37 -21.40
C LYS A 132 8.84 -31.77 -20.01
N LYS A 133 8.47 -30.48 -19.94
CA LYS A 133 8.08 -29.81 -18.70
C LYS A 133 6.58 -29.62 -18.71
N PHE A 134 5.86 -30.45 -17.95
CA PHE A 134 4.40 -30.45 -17.90
C PHE A 134 3.87 -29.26 -17.12
N LEU A 135 2.83 -28.60 -17.64
CA LEU A 135 2.23 -27.42 -17.01
C LEU A 135 1.70 -27.72 -15.60
N THR A 136 1.22 -28.95 -15.39
CA THR A 136 0.72 -29.48 -14.12
C THR A 136 1.81 -29.66 -13.07
N GLU A 137 3.07 -29.80 -13.49
CA GLU A 137 4.23 -29.99 -12.61
C GLU A 137 5.02 -28.69 -12.37
N VAL A 138 4.68 -27.60 -13.07
CA VAL A 138 5.32 -26.30 -12.87
C VAL A 138 4.60 -25.54 -11.76
N GLN A 139 5.39 -24.92 -10.87
CA GLN A 139 4.91 -23.99 -9.85
C GLN A 139 3.88 -23.01 -10.44
N SER A 140 2.76 -22.84 -9.72
CA SER A 140 1.73 -21.88 -10.10
C SER A 140 2.25 -20.46 -9.89
N GLY A 141 2.21 -19.65 -10.95
CA GLY A 141 2.68 -18.26 -10.93
C GLY A 141 4.14 -18.08 -11.37
N ILE A 142 4.61 -16.83 -11.30
CA ILE A 142 5.95 -16.41 -11.71
C ILE A 142 6.59 -15.51 -10.66
N VAL A 143 7.90 -15.65 -10.50
CA VAL A 143 8.69 -14.71 -9.69
C VAL A 143 8.76 -13.37 -10.42
N SER A 144 8.50 -12.28 -9.68
CA SER A 144 8.58 -10.93 -10.21
C SER A 144 10.03 -10.56 -10.54
N LYS A 145 10.22 -9.84 -11.66
CA LYS A 145 11.51 -9.24 -12.03
C LYS A 145 11.66 -7.87 -11.35
N THR A 146 12.90 -7.40 -11.24
CA THR A 146 13.23 -6.08 -10.69
C THR A 146 12.83 -4.92 -11.61
N ILE A 147 12.61 -5.17 -12.90
CA ILE A 147 12.18 -4.19 -13.88
C ILE A 147 10.72 -4.46 -14.24
N TRP A 148 9.85 -3.46 -14.01
CA TRP A 148 8.44 -3.49 -14.41
C TRP A 148 8.19 -2.50 -15.54
N PHE A 149 7.69 -3.01 -16.65
CA PHE A 149 7.41 -2.22 -17.84
C PHE A 149 6.03 -1.58 -17.79
N ARG A 150 5.85 -0.47 -18.50
CA ARG A 150 4.56 0.22 -18.65
C ARG A 150 3.39 -0.72 -18.96
N LYS A 151 3.59 -1.67 -19.88
CA LYS A 151 2.54 -2.63 -20.27
C LYS A 151 2.04 -3.47 -19.10
N GLU A 152 2.81 -3.58 -18.03
CA GLU A 152 2.47 -4.34 -16.83
C GLU A 152 1.86 -3.48 -15.73
N VAL A 153 2.36 -2.25 -15.52
CA VAL A 153 2.04 -1.43 -14.33
C VAL A 153 1.48 -0.03 -14.65
N GLY A 154 1.29 0.31 -15.92
CA GLY A 154 0.81 1.62 -16.37
C GLY A 154 1.89 2.70 -16.39
N ASP A 155 1.46 3.95 -16.54
CA ASP A 155 2.30 5.15 -16.50
C ASP A 155 1.54 6.39 -15.99
N ASN A 156 2.24 7.52 -15.87
CA ASN A 156 1.65 8.77 -15.39
C ASN A 156 0.49 9.30 -16.25
N GLN A 157 0.42 8.93 -17.55
CA GLN A 157 -0.70 9.35 -18.40
C GLN A 157 -1.97 8.55 -18.08
N GLU A 158 -1.82 7.27 -17.81
CA GLU A 158 -2.91 6.39 -17.37
C GLU A 158 -3.46 6.87 -16.03
N ALA A 159 -2.60 7.14 -15.04
CA ALA A 159 -3.04 7.63 -13.73
C ALA A 159 -3.82 8.95 -13.79
N LYS A 160 -3.40 9.89 -14.65
CA LYS A 160 -4.13 11.15 -14.86
C LYS A 160 -5.53 10.93 -15.45
N LYS A 161 -5.69 9.95 -16.35
CA LYS A 161 -7.01 9.60 -16.90
C LYS A 161 -7.90 8.96 -15.85
N GLU A 162 -7.36 8.10 -15.00
CA GLU A 162 -8.07 7.47 -13.89
C GLU A 162 -8.63 8.52 -12.93
N VAL A 163 -7.80 9.46 -12.46
CA VAL A 163 -8.26 10.52 -11.55
C VAL A 163 -9.25 11.48 -12.21
N LYS A 164 -9.07 11.81 -13.50
CA LYS A 164 -10.02 12.68 -14.22
C LYS A 164 -11.43 12.07 -14.33
N ALA A 165 -11.54 10.74 -14.39
CA ALA A 165 -12.83 10.06 -14.35
C ALA A 165 -13.51 10.16 -12.97
N VAL A 166 -12.71 10.30 -11.91
CA VAL A 166 -13.19 10.42 -10.54
C VAL A 166 -13.54 11.87 -10.20
N ASN A 167 -12.69 12.84 -10.53
CA ASN A 167 -12.94 14.26 -10.30
C ASN A 167 -12.41 15.09 -11.48
N ALA A 168 -13.31 15.75 -12.20
CA ALA A 168 -12.98 16.51 -13.41
C ALA A 168 -12.53 17.95 -13.13
N SER A 169 -12.88 18.52 -11.96
CA SER A 169 -12.66 19.92 -11.62
C SER A 169 -11.34 20.19 -10.90
N GLU A 170 -10.83 19.22 -10.14
CA GLU A 170 -9.51 19.30 -9.48
C GLU A 170 -8.69 18.06 -9.82
N ILE A 171 -7.68 18.24 -10.68
CA ILE A 171 -6.81 17.16 -11.11
C ILE A 171 -5.57 17.18 -10.21
N PHE A 172 -5.46 16.21 -9.30
CA PHE A 172 -4.23 15.95 -8.56
C PHE A 172 -3.04 15.84 -9.53
N ALA A 173 -1.94 16.54 -9.28
CA ALA A 173 -0.91 16.76 -10.29
C ALA A 173 -0.22 15.46 -10.77
N THR A 174 -0.05 14.47 -9.88
CA THR A 174 0.73 13.24 -10.16
C THR A 174 0.21 11.98 -9.45
N PRO A 175 -1.02 11.52 -9.73
CA PRO A 175 -1.51 10.27 -9.16
C PRO A 175 -0.65 9.09 -9.61
N LYS A 176 -0.56 8.06 -8.77
CA LYS A 176 0.04 6.77 -9.14
C LYS A 176 -0.99 5.92 -9.91
N PRO A 177 -0.58 5.12 -10.91
CA PRO A 177 -1.51 4.25 -11.64
C PRO A 177 -2.04 3.14 -10.74
N GLU A 178 -3.33 2.80 -10.84
CA GLU A 178 -3.91 1.72 -10.04
C GLU A 178 -3.22 0.36 -10.25
N ARG A 179 -2.82 0.07 -11.49
CA ARG A 179 -2.12 -1.19 -11.85
C ARG A 179 -0.75 -1.34 -11.20
N LEU A 180 -0.10 -0.22 -10.88
CA LEU A 180 1.14 -0.26 -10.12
C LEU A 180 0.87 -0.77 -8.71
N ILE A 181 -0.12 -0.16 -8.05
CA ILE A 181 -0.49 -0.54 -6.68
C ILE A 181 -1.03 -1.97 -6.67
N GLU A 182 -1.83 -2.38 -7.65
CA GLU A 182 -2.33 -3.76 -7.79
C GLU A 182 -1.17 -4.75 -7.79
N ARG A 183 -0.10 -4.47 -8.56
CA ARG A 183 1.08 -5.33 -8.60
C ARG A 183 1.82 -5.35 -7.26
N ILE A 184 1.96 -4.20 -6.59
CA ILE A 184 2.58 -4.12 -5.27
C ILE A 184 1.80 -4.96 -4.25
N LEU A 185 0.48 -4.77 -4.17
CA LEU A 185 -0.38 -5.50 -3.23
C LEU A 185 -0.43 -6.99 -3.53
N THR A 186 -0.45 -7.39 -4.81
CA THR A 186 -0.36 -8.80 -5.21
C THR A 186 0.91 -9.45 -4.71
N LEU A 187 2.03 -8.73 -4.75
CA LEU A 187 3.34 -9.23 -4.31
C LEU A 187 3.51 -9.22 -2.80
N ALA A 188 2.85 -8.31 -2.08
CA ALA A 188 3.14 -8.07 -0.68
C ALA A 188 2.08 -8.60 0.30
N THR A 189 0.86 -8.86 -0.17
CA THR A 189 -0.31 -9.10 0.70
C THR A 189 -1.30 -10.11 0.16
N ASP A 190 -2.07 -10.69 1.08
CA ASP A 190 -3.20 -11.56 0.80
C ASP A 190 -4.54 -10.84 1.08
N ASN A 191 -5.65 -11.55 0.86
CA ASN A 191 -6.99 -11.01 1.17
C ASN A 191 -7.10 -10.71 2.68
N ASN A 192 -7.83 -9.64 3.03
CA ASN A 192 -8.07 -9.17 4.40
C ASN A 192 -6.86 -8.60 5.16
N ASP A 193 -5.66 -8.61 4.58
CA ASP A 193 -4.51 -7.89 5.14
C ASP A 193 -4.79 -6.39 5.25
N ILE A 194 -4.09 -5.72 6.18
CA ILE A 194 -4.21 -4.28 6.42
C ILE A 194 -3.08 -3.55 5.69
N ILE A 195 -3.46 -2.59 4.85
CA ILE A 195 -2.54 -1.69 4.14
C ILE A 195 -2.52 -0.33 4.85
N LEU A 196 -1.34 0.26 5.03
CA LEU A 196 -1.18 1.65 5.45
C LEU A 196 -0.56 2.47 4.32
N ASP A 197 -1.20 3.58 3.99
CA ASP A 197 -0.63 4.62 3.15
C ASP A 197 -0.71 5.96 3.89
N SER A 198 0.44 6.47 4.34
CA SER A 198 0.52 7.73 5.07
C SER A 198 0.67 8.97 4.19
N PHE A 199 0.72 8.78 2.86
CA PHE A 199 0.86 9.83 1.84
C PHE A 199 -0.13 9.56 0.71
N LEU A 200 -1.41 9.48 1.07
CA LEU A 200 -2.46 8.89 0.26
C LEU A 200 -2.71 9.64 -1.07
N GLY A 201 -2.49 10.95 -1.09
CA GLY A 201 -2.66 11.85 -2.23
C GLY A 201 -4.06 11.78 -2.82
N SER A 202 -4.18 11.15 -3.99
CA SER A 202 -5.44 11.00 -4.71
C SER A 202 -6.29 9.80 -4.27
N GLY A 203 -5.92 9.08 -3.20
CA GLY A 203 -6.67 7.90 -2.74
C GLY A 203 -6.43 6.63 -3.57
N THR A 204 -5.35 6.54 -4.35
CA THR A 204 -5.12 5.39 -5.24
C THR A 204 -4.92 4.11 -4.43
N THR A 205 -4.12 4.15 -3.36
CA THR A 205 -3.81 2.95 -2.57
C THR A 205 -5.05 2.36 -1.91
N THR A 206 -5.89 3.20 -1.32
CA THR A 206 -7.13 2.76 -0.66
C THR A 206 -8.16 2.27 -1.67
N ALA A 207 -8.28 2.91 -2.84
CA ALA A 207 -9.16 2.44 -3.91
C ALA A 207 -8.78 1.03 -4.39
N VAL A 208 -7.49 0.81 -4.69
CA VAL A 208 -6.99 -0.49 -5.15
C VAL A 208 -7.10 -1.54 -4.05
N ALA A 209 -6.66 -1.23 -2.82
CA ALA A 209 -6.77 -2.15 -1.69
C ALA A 209 -8.22 -2.59 -1.47
N HIS A 210 -9.17 -1.65 -1.54
CA HIS A 210 -10.59 -1.95 -1.38
C HIS A 210 -11.13 -2.86 -2.49
N LYS A 211 -10.84 -2.54 -3.76
CA LYS A 211 -11.23 -3.36 -4.93
C LYS A 211 -10.65 -4.78 -4.87
N MET A 212 -9.49 -4.92 -4.23
CA MET A 212 -8.84 -6.20 -4.00
C MET A 212 -9.29 -6.88 -2.68
N ASN A 213 -10.27 -6.40 -1.92
CA ASN A 213 -10.68 -7.01 -0.64
C ASN A 213 -9.57 -7.01 0.43
N ARG A 214 -8.82 -5.91 0.54
CA ARG A 214 -7.89 -5.63 1.65
C ARG A 214 -8.49 -4.56 2.57
N LYS A 215 -8.13 -4.64 3.84
CA LYS A 215 -8.38 -3.56 4.81
C LYS A 215 -7.34 -2.47 4.59
N TRP A 216 -7.68 -1.23 4.90
CA TRP A 216 -6.75 -0.14 4.67
C TRP A 216 -6.92 0.98 5.69
N ILE A 217 -5.82 1.70 5.92
CA ILE A 217 -5.74 2.97 6.62
C ILE A 217 -5.02 3.91 5.66
N GLY A 218 -5.69 4.99 5.29
CA GLY A 218 -5.14 6.04 4.44
C GLY A 218 -5.07 7.34 5.22
N ILE A 219 -3.93 8.02 5.17
CA ILE A 219 -3.72 9.32 5.82
C ILE A 219 -3.32 10.32 4.74
N GLU A 220 -3.98 11.47 4.74
CA GLU A 220 -3.67 12.59 3.86
C GLU A 220 -3.73 13.89 4.67
N LEU A 221 -2.80 14.80 4.37
CA LEU A 221 -2.74 16.11 4.99
C LEU A 221 -3.44 17.15 4.11
N GLY A 222 -4.25 17.99 4.74
CA GLY A 222 -4.91 19.11 4.06
C GLY A 222 -6.13 18.71 3.22
N ASP A 223 -6.56 19.62 2.36
CA ASP A 223 -7.88 19.56 1.71
C ASP A 223 -8.03 18.40 0.70
N HIS A 224 -6.92 17.82 0.23
CA HIS A 224 -6.94 16.66 -0.66
C HIS A 224 -7.71 15.47 -0.07
N ALA A 225 -7.71 15.32 1.27
CA ALA A 225 -8.51 14.31 1.95
C ALA A 225 -10.00 14.44 1.63
N TYR A 226 -10.51 15.67 1.53
CA TYR A 226 -11.91 16.00 1.27
C TYR A 226 -12.24 16.15 -0.21
N THR A 227 -11.33 16.73 -1.00
CA THR A 227 -11.60 17.04 -2.41
C THR A 227 -11.30 15.86 -3.33
N HIS A 228 -10.40 14.96 -2.93
CA HIS A 228 -9.96 13.82 -3.74
C HIS A 228 -10.25 12.47 -3.08
N CYS A 229 -9.74 12.22 -1.88
CA CYS A 229 -9.82 10.90 -1.24
C CYS A 229 -11.26 10.51 -0.91
N LEU A 230 -11.99 11.37 -0.20
CA LEU A 230 -13.36 11.10 0.23
C LEU A 230 -14.32 10.89 -0.96
N PRO A 231 -14.37 11.75 -2.01
CA PRO A 231 -15.24 11.54 -3.16
C PRO A 231 -14.86 10.28 -3.95
N ARG A 232 -13.56 9.99 -4.09
CA ARG A 232 -13.10 8.76 -4.74
C ARG A 232 -13.59 7.53 -3.98
N MET A 233 -13.38 7.48 -2.67
CA MET A 233 -13.78 6.32 -1.86
C MET A 233 -15.29 6.12 -1.83
N LYS A 234 -16.10 7.20 -1.83
CA LYS A 234 -17.55 7.08 -2.04
C LYS A 234 -17.88 6.39 -3.35
N LYS A 235 -17.31 6.86 -4.48
CA LYS A 235 -17.51 6.22 -5.80
C LYS A 235 -17.05 4.76 -5.83
N VAL A 236 -15.94 4.43 -5.17
CA VAL A 236 -15.45 3.04 -5.07
C VAL A 236 -16.46 2.17 -4.34
N VAL A 237 -16.95 2.61 -3.18
CA VAL A 237 -17.95 1.88 -2.39
C VAL A 237 -19.28 1.77 -3.13
N ASP A 238 -19.71 2.83 -3.82
CA ASP A 238 -20.95 2.83 -4.60
C ASP A 238 -20.84 2.04 -5.92
N GLY A 239 -19.64 1.54 -6.26
CA GLY A 239 -19.39 0.80 -7.51
C GLY A 239 -19.37 1.69 -8.76
N LEU A 240 -19.31 3.01 -8.59
CA LEU A 240 -19.30 4.01 -9.66
C LEU A 240 -17.89 4.36 -10.16
N ASP A 241 -16.85 3.89 -9.46
CA ASP A 241 -15.47 4.00 -9.93
C ASP A 241 -15.14 2.91 -10.96
N GLU A 242 -15.34 3.21 -12.24
CA GLU A 242 -15.07 2.29 -13.35
C GLU A 242 -13.62 2.33 -13.86
N GLY A 243 -12.77 3.17 -13.26
CA GLY A 243 -11.37 3.36 -13.63
C GLY A 243 -10.43 2.24 -13.18
N GLY A 244 -9.22 2.26 -13.72
CA GLY A 244 -8.10 1.41 -13.29
C GLY A 244 -8.42 -0.08 -13.29
N ILE A 245 -8.36 -0.71 -12.11
CA ILE A 245 -8.47 -2.18 -11.96
C ILE A 245 -9.90 -2.68 -11.74
N SER A 246 -10.90 -1.80 -11.75
CA SER A 246 -12.29 -2.19 -11.45
C SER A 246 -12.79 -3.32 -12.36
N LYS A 247 -12.41 -3.30 -13.65
CA LYS A 247 -12.78 -4.35 -14.61
C LYS A 247 -12.03 -5.66 -14.37
N SER A 248 -10.72 -5.62 -14.09
CA SER A 248 -9.93 -6.84 -13.85
C SER A 248 -10.32 -7.54 -12.55
N GLN A 249 -10.73 -6.77 -11.54
CA GLN A 249 -11.22 -7.28 -10.26
C GLN A 249 -12.73 -7.60 -10.26
N ASN A 250 -13.44 -7.38 -11.37
CA ASN A 250 -14.90 -7.49 -11.45
C ASN A 250 -15.61 -6.73 -10.31
N TRP A 251 -15.12 -5.54 -9.98
CA TRP A 251 -15.62 -4.73 -8.87
C TRP A 251 -17.03 -4.20 -9.16
N LYS A 252 -17.94 -4.31 -8.19
CA LYS A 252 -19.35 -3.90 -8.29
C LYS A 252 -19.79 -2.95 -7.17
N GLY A 253 -18.84 -2.46 -6.37
CA GLY A 253 -19.14 -1.74 -5.14
C GLY A 253 -19.34 -2.66 -3.94
N GLY A 254 -19.60 -2.06 -2.79
CA GLY A 254 -19.74 -2.71 -1.49
C GLY A 254 -18.72 -2.22 -0.47
N GLY A 255 -18.82 -2.76 0.75
CA GLY A 255 -17.99 -2.35 1.87
C GLY A 255 -18.35 -0.98 2.42
N GLY A 256 -17.42 -0.39 3.16
CA GLY A 256 -17.57 0.93 3.74
C GLY A 256 -16.24 1.42 4.29
N PHE A 257 -16.21 2.69 4.64
CA PHE A 257 -15.06 3.30 5.32
C PHE A 257 -15.56 4.29 6.36
N ARG A 258 -14.69 4.62 7.30
CA ARG A 258 -14.90 5.71 8.24
C ARG A 258 -13.89 6.80 7.92
N PHE A 259 -14.35 8.04 7.91
CA PHE A 259 -13.52 9.21 7.68
C PHE A 259 -13.34 9.94 9.02
N TYR A 260 -12.09 10.20 9.39
CA TYR A 260 -11.73 10.81 10.65
C TYR A 260 -10.84 12.00 10.41
N ASN A 261 -10.97 13.01 11.27
CA ASN A 261 -10.06 14.14 11.34
C ASN A 261 -9.25 14.05 12.62
N LEU A 262 -7.98 14.44 12.54
CA LEU A 262 -7.17 14.61 13.73
C LEU A 262 -7.60 15.91 14.41
N ALA A 263 -8.08 15.81 15.65
CA ALA A 263 -8.36 16.98 16.47
C ALA A 263 -7.05 17.62 16.96
N PRO A 264 -7.08 18.92 17.34
CA PRO A 264 -5.97 19.55 18.03
C PRO A 264 -5.54 18.76 19.27
N SER A 265 -4.33 19.01 19.78
CA SER A 265 -3.91 18.40 21.05
C SER A 265 -4.91 18.79 22.15
N LEU A 266 -5.42 17.81 22.90
CA LEU A 266 -6.47 18.05 23.90
C LEU A 266 -5.99 18.98 25.04
N LEU A 267 -4.71 18.87 25.40
CA LEU A 267 -4.08 19.68 26.43
C LEU A 267 -2.95 20.52 25.84
N LYS A 268 -2.88 21.78 26.27
CA LYS A 268 -1.81 22.72 25.96
C LYS A 268 -1.30 23.36 27.25
N LYS A 269 -0.03 23.77 27.25
CA LYS A 269 0.51 24.58 28.34
C LYS A 269 0.16 26.05 28.12
N ASP A 270 -0.37 26.70 29.14
CA ASP A 270 -0.49 28.16 29.17
C ASP A 270 0.89 28.84 29.27
N ASP A 271 0.91 30.17 29.19
CA ASP A 271 2.14 30.97 29.30
C ASP A 271 2.89 30.78 30.64
N PHE A 272 2.22 30.21 31.65
CA PHE A 272 2.76 29.93 32.98
C PHE A 272 3.17 28.45 33.14
N GLY A 273 3.05 27.64 32.09
CA GLY A 273 3.43 26.22 32.08
C GLY A 273 2.38 25.26 32.66
N ASN A 274 1.17 25.73 32.96
CA ASN A 274 0.09 24.89 33.47
C ASN A 274 -0.69 24.21 32.34
N TRP A 275 -1.10 22.97 32.57
CA TRP A 275 -1.93 22.22 31.62
C TRP A 275 -3.37 22.72 31.64
N ILE A 276 -3.81 23.21 30.48
CA ILE A 276 -5.20 23.62 30.22
C ILE A 276 -5.77 22.83 29.05
N ILE A 277 -7.10 22.72 28.99
CA ILE A 277 -7.81 22.19 27.82
C ILE A 277 -7.67 23.20 26.69
N GLU A 278 -7.33 22.74 25.48
CA GLU A 278 -7.21 23.60 24.30
C GLU A 278 -8.54 24.33 24.01
N PRO A 279 -8.54 25.68 23.94
CA PRO A 279 -9.74 26.47 23.70
C PRO A 279 -10.55 26.12 22.45
N ASP A 280 -9.91 25.54 21.43
CA ASP A 280 -10.58 25.11 20.19
C ASP A 280 -11.50 23.89 20.39
N TYR A 281 -11.45 23.21 21.54
CA TYR A 281 -12.38 22.13 21.86
C TYR A 281 -13.74 22.68 22.29
N ASN A 282 -14.77 22.36 21.50
CA ASN A 282 -16.16 22.51 21.94
C ASN A 282 -16.56 21.36 22.90
N ALA A 283 -17.74 21.47 23.51
CA ALA A 283 -18.23 20.51 24.50
C ALA A 283 -18.34 19.07 23.93
N ASP A 284 -18.82 18.93 22.70
CA ASP A 284 -19.01 17.63 22.04
C ASP A 284 -17.67 16.97 21.70
N MET A 285 -16.70 17.75 21.22
CA MET A 285 -15.34 17.28 20.95
C MET A 285 -14.65 16.83 22.24
N LEU A 286 -14.82 17.58 23.32
CA LEU A 286 -14.26 17.23 24.62
C LEU A 286 -14.90 15.95 25.16
N ALA A 287 -16.23 15.83 25.09
CA ALA A 287 -16.94 14.62 25.50
C ALA A 287 -16.53 13.40 24.66
N ALA A 288 -16.40 13.56 23.35
CA ALA A 288 -15.92 12.50 22.46
C ALA A 288 -14.48 12.09 22.76
N ALA A 289 -13.59 13.06 23.01
CA ALA A 289 -12.20 12.81 23.36
C ALA A 289 -12.09 12.08 24.72
N MET A 290 -12.83 12.53 25.73
CA MET A 290 -12.83 11.92 27.05
C MET A 290 -13.43 10.50 27.03
N ALA A 291 -14.54 10.31 26.30
CA ALA A 291 -15.10 8.98 26.08
C ALA A 291 -14.04 8.06 25.48
N LYS A 292 -13.33 8.51 24.43
CA LYS A 292 -12.30 7.70 23.78
C LYS A 292 -11.11 7.38 24.71
N HIS A 293 -10.64 8.35 25.50
CA HIS A 293 -9.51 8.17 26.43
C HIS A 293 -9.82 7.24 27.60
N GLU A 294 -11.09 7.19 28.05
CA GLU A 294 -11.54 6.30 29.13
C GLU A 294 -12.12 4.97 28.61
N GLY A 295 -12.10 4.73 27.30
CA GLY A 295 -12.55 3.46 26.70
C GLY A 295 -14.05 3.37 26.43
N TYR A 296 -14.78 4.48 26.51
CA TYR A 296 -16.20 4.59 26.18
C TYR A 296 -16.42 4.89 24.70
N HIS A 297 -17.56 4.46 24.17
CA HIS A 297 -18.07 4.86 22.87
C HIS A 297 -18.86 6.17 23.02
N TYR A 298 -18.45 7.22 22.33
CA TYR A 298 -19.21 8.47 22.29
C TYR A 298 -20.52 8.25 21.54
N SER A 299 -21.64 8.42 22.24
CA SER A 299 -22.99 8.18 21.73
C SER A 299 -23.97 8.98 22.60
N PRO A 300 -24.05 10.31 22.41
CA PRO A 300 -24.85 11.17 23.26
C PRO A 300 -26.34 10.86 23.11
N ASP A 301 -27.03 10.75 24.24
CA ASP A 301 -28.48 10.57 24.31
C ASP A 301 -29.20 11.90 24.01
N GLU A 302 -30.30 11.82 23.25
CA GLU A 302 -31.06 13.02 22.83
C GLU A 302 -31.88 13.64 23.98
N GLN A 303 -32.17 12.89 25.03
CA GLN A 303 -33.02 13.31 26.16
C GLN A 303 -32.20 13.54 27.44
N LEU A 304 -31.20 12.69 27.68
CA LEU A 304 -30.38 12.71 28.89
C LEU A 304 -29.01 13.32 28.62
N PHE A 305 -28.85 14.60 28.97
CA PHE A 305 -27.63 15.37 28.73
C PHE A 305 -26.34 14.76 29.33
N TRP A 306 -26.47 13.93 30.38
CA TRP A 306 -25.34 13.31 31.06
C TRP A 306 -24.93 11.95 30.47
N LYS A 307 -25.77 11.34 29.62
CA LYS A 307 -25.42 10.11 28.89
C LYS A 307 -24.72 10.47 27.58
N GLN A 308 -23.45 10.89 27.66
CA GLN A 308 -22.68 11.30 26.48
C GLN A 308 -21.95 10.15 25.80
N GLY A 309 -21.70 9.06 26.52
CA GLY A 309 -21.08 7.86 25.96
C GLY A 309 -21.27 6.64 26.85
N GLN A 310 -20.98 5.47 26.29
CA GLN A 310 -21.29 4.18 26.89
C GLN A 310 -20.13 3.19 26.70
N SER A 311 -19.78 2.42 27.73
CA SER A 311 -18.73 1.38 27.68
C SER A 311 -19.34 -0.02 27.69
N THR A 312 -20.17 -0.32 28.70
CA THR A 312 -21.00 -1.53 28.82
C THR A 312 -22.47 -1.13 28.83
N GLU A 313 -23.41 -2.08 28.91
CA GLU A 313 -24.85 -1.78 28.88
C GLU A 313 -25.30 -0.77 29.96
N GLN A 314 -24.59 -0.68 31.09
CA GLN A 314 -24.97 0.16 32.24
C GLN A 314 -23.90 1.19 32.65
N ASP A 315 -22.77 1.29 31.93
CA ASP A 315 -21.69 2.23 32.26
C ASP A 315 -21.69 3.45 31.33
N PHE A 316 -21.89 4.63 31.90
CA PHE A 316 -21.97 5.89 31.17
C PHE A 316 -20.83 6.86 31.51
N ILE A 317 -20.57 7.81 30.61
CA ILE A 317 -19.63 8.92 30.83
C ILE A 317 -20.30 10.27 30.59
N PHE A 318 -20.02 11.21 31.47
CA PHE A 318 -20.41 12.61 31.37
C PHE A 318 -19.19 13.52 31.46
N THR A 319 -19.04 14.45 30.53
CA THR A 319 -17.92 15.37 30.45
C THR A 319 -18.43 16.81 30.49
N THR A 320 -17.87 17.62 31.39
CA THR A 320 -18.26 19.04 31.54
C THR A 320 -17.09 19.94 31.91
N THR A 321 -17.07 21.15 31.34
CA THR A 321 -16.13 22.21 31.74
C THR A 321 -16.65 23.05 32.91
N GLN A 322 -17.93 22.89 33.27
CA GLN A 322 -18.57 23.59 34.37
C GLN A 322 -18.13 23.02 35.72
N PHE A 323 -18.26 23.84 36.78
CA PHE A 323 -18.01 23.40 38.14
C PHE A 323 -19.13 22.45 38.58
N VAL A 324 -18.76 21.21 38.95
CA VAL A 324 -19.73 20.20 39.41
C VAL A 324 -20.09 20.46 40.87
N THR A 325 -21.36 20.78 41.11
CA THR A 325 -21.96 20.98 42.45
C THR A 325 -22.65 19.71 42.94
N LEU A 326 -22.92 19.65 44.25
CA LEU A 326 -23.73 18.58 44.84
C LEU A 326 -25.14 18.50 44.23
N GLU A 327 -25.77 19.64 43.96
CA GLU A 327 -27.12 19.69 43.39
C GLU A 327 -27.19 19.08 41.98
N LEU A 328 -26.13 19.26 41.17
CA LEU A 328 -26.05 18.63 39.86
C LEU A 328 -25.91 17.11 39.99
N LEU A 329 -25.09 16.66 40.94
CA LEU A 329 -24.89 15.24 41.22
C LEU A 329 -26.19 14.58 41.65
N ASP A 330 -26.96 15.24 42.51
CA ASP A 330 -28.24 14.73 43.04
C ASP A 330 -29.28 14.61 41.93
N LYS A 331 -29.39 15.62 41.06
CA LYS A 331 -30.27 15.58 39.88
C LYS A 331 -29.92 14.47 38.90
N ILE A 332 -28.63 14.21 38.69
CA ILE A 332 -28.21 13.12 37.81
C ILE A 332 -28.56 11.78 38.46
N HIS A 333 -28.27 11.61 39.76
CA HIS A 333 -28.56 10.38 40.48
C HIS A 333 -30.06 10.05 40.52
N GLU A 334 -30.94 11.04 40.67
CA GLU A 334 -32.40 10.86 40.59
C GLU A 334 -32.89 10.36 39.21
N GLN A 335 -32.12 10.63 38.14
CA GLN A 335 -32.42 10.17 36.79
C GLN A 335 -31.79 8.82 36.44
N MET A 336 -30.85 8.33 37.25
CA MET A 336 -30.17 7.07 37.02
C MET A 336 -31.07 5.88 37.36
N GLN A 337 -30.96 4.82 36.56
CA GLN A 337 -31.65 3.56 36.83
C GLN A 337 -30.82 2.65 37.75
N GLU A 338 -31.48 1.67 38.36
CA GLU A 338 -30.81 0.70 39.22
C GLU A 338 -29.78 -0.12 38.42
N GLY A 339 -28.53 -0.16 38.90
CA GLY A 339 -27.40 -0.82 38.24
C GLY A 339 -26.55 0.09 37.34
N GLU A 340 -27.01 1.31 37.02
CA GLU A 340 -26.22 2.24 36.22
C GLU A 340 -25.02 2.80 36.99
N SER A 341 -23.87 2.89 36.30
CA SER A 341 -22.67 3.56 36.79
C SER A 341 -22.32 4.76 35.90
N LEU A 342 -21.71 5.79 36.50
CA LEU A 342 -21.38 7.03 35.80
C LEU A 342 -19.97 7.52 36.13
N LEU A 343 -19.19 7.79 35.09
CA LEU A 343 -17.92 8.52 35.19
C LEU A 343 -18.12 9.99 34.78
N ILE A 344 -17.90 10.92 35.71
CA ILE A 344 -17.94 12.37 35.46
C ILE A 344 -16.53 12.91 35.29
N CYS A 345 -16.21 13.37 34.09
CA CYS A 345 -14.96 14.05 33.74
C CYS A 345 -15.20 15.57 33.80
N CYS A 346 -14.56 16.27 34.74
CA CYS A 346 -14.76 17.71 34.89
C CYS A 346 -13.48 18.52 35.06
N LYS A 347 -13.56 19.84 34.88
CA LYS A 347 -12.43 20.75 35.17
C LYS A 347 -12.21 20.89 36.68
N SER A 348 -13.31 20.97 37.44
CA SER A 348 -13.30 21.19 38.89
C SER A 348 -14.65 20.75 39.49
N PHE A 349 -14.62 20.27 40.73
CA PHE A 349 -15.80 19.82 41.46
C PHE A 349 -15.70 20.21 42.94
N GLN A 350 -16.84 20.28 43.62
CA GLN A 350 -16.92 20.52 45.07
C GLN A 350 -16.44 19.29 45.84
N ALA A 351 -15.59 19.45 46.86
CA ALA A 351 -14.98 18.33 47.59
C ALA A 351 -15.99 17.31 48.15
N ALA A 352 -17.20 17.77 48.51
CA ALA A 352 -18.27 16.91 48.99
C ALA A 352 -18.89 15.98 47.92
N CYS A 353 -18.59 16.18 46.64
CA CYS A 353 -19.01 15.28 45.56
C CYS A 353 -18.17 14.00 45.53
N GLU A 354 -16.98 13.99 46.13
CA GLU A 354 -16.08 12.85 46.15
C GLU A 354 -16.65 11.74 47.04
N ASN A 355 -16.88 10.55 46.48
CA ASN A 355 -17.46 9.39 47.16
C ASN A 355 -18.87 9.59 47.74
N LYS A 356 -19.66 10.54 47.23
CA LYS A 356 -21.06 10.71 47.68
C LYS A 356 -21.95 9.53 47.30
N TYR A 357 -21.77 9.01 46.08
CA TYR A 357 -22.51 7.86 45.55
C TYR A 357 -21.52 6.78 45.10
N GLU A 358 -21.78 5.52 45.46
CA GLU A 358 -20.88 4.40 45.09
C GLU A 358 -20.84 4.16 43.58
N ASN A 359 -21.91 4.49 42.87
CA ASN A 359 -22.06 4.31 41.44
C ASN A 359 -21.70 5.55 40.58
N ILE A 360 -21.21 6.64 41.19
CA ILE A 360 -20.75 7.84 40.46
C ILE A 360 -19.30 8.17 40.83
N ASN A 361 -18.43 8.20 39.83
CA ASN A 361 -17.01 8.53 40.00
C ASN A 361 -16.69 9.88 39.34
N VAL A 362 -16.09 10.82 40.07
CA VAL A 362 -15.78 12.16 39.56
C VAL A 362 -14.27 12.34 39.43
N LYS A 363 -13.77 12.65 38.23
CA LYS A 363 -12.34 12.83 37.93
C LYS A 363 -12.05 14.18 37.26
N LYS A 364 -10.82 14.68 37.45
CA LYS A 364 -10.34 15.96 36.86
C LYS A 364 -9.57 15.76 35.56
N ILE A 365 -9.93 16.51 34.52
CA ILE A 365 -9.46 16.32 33.13
C ILE A 365 -7.96 16.54 32.91
N PRO A 366 -7.24 17.48 33.54
CA PRO A 366 -5.79 17.47 33.35
C PRO A 366 -5.16 16.25 34.03
N VAL A 367 -5.50 16.02 35.30
CA VAL A 367 -4.85 15.00 36.15
C VAL A 367 -5.03 13.58 35.61
N MET A 368 -6.21 13.27 35.05
CA MET A 368 -6.48 11.92 34.54
C MET A 368 -5.76 11.56 33.25
N LEU A 369 -5.37 12.57 32.45
CA LEU A 369 -4.71 12.39 31.16
C LEU A 369 -3.18 12.44 31.27
N LEU A 370 -2.66 13.14 32.28
CA LEU A 370 -1.22 13.25 32.53
C LEU A 370 -0.61 11.88 32.81
N GLY A 371 0.44 11.53 32.05
CA GLY A 371 1.13 10.24 32.15
C GLY A 371 0.57 9.13 31.24
N ARG A 372 -0.59 9.33 30.59
CA ARG A 372 -1.14 8.39 29.59
C ARG A 372 -0.78 8.73 28.15
N CYS A 373 -0.62 10.02 27.87
CA CYS A 373 -0.27 10.53 26.55
C CYS A 373 0.78 11.64 26.67
N GLU A 374 1.53 11.85 25.59
CA GLU A 374 2.35 13.04 25.42
C GLU A 374 1.52 14.12 24.70
N PHE A 375 1.54 15.34 25.21
CA PHE A 375 0.77 16.47 24.69
C PHE A 375 1.71 17.64 24.34
N GLY A 376 1.30 18.47 23.37
CA GLY A 376 2.04 19.68 22.99
C GLY A 376 3.43 19.43 22.40
N LYS A 377 3.68 18.27 21.80
CA LYS A 377 4.88 18.01 21.00
C LYS A 377 4.60 18.31 19.53
N ASP A 378 5.24 19.36 19.01
CA ASP A 378 5.27 19.70 17.58
C ASP A 378 6.49 19.09 16.87
N ASP A 379 7.36 18.38 17.58
CA ASP A 379 8.63 17.91 17.03
C ASP A 379 8.49 16.53 16.37
N TYR A 380 8.71 16.50 15.05
CA TYR A 380 9.12 15.29 14.36
C TYR A 380 10.53 14.93 14.81
N SER A 381 10.64 14.31 15.99
CA SER A 381 11.86 13.70 16.53
C SER A 381 12.25 12.46 15.68
N LEU A 382 12.46 12.66 14.38
CA LEU A 382 13.01 11.66 13.50
C LEU A 382 14.52 11.74 13.62
N ASN A 383 15.16 10.63 13.99
CA ASN A 383 16.58 10.42 13.69
C ASN A 383 16.71 10.27 12.17
N ILE A 384 16.57 11.36 11.42
CA ILE A 384 16.87 11.42 10.00
C ILE A 384 18.39 11.41 9.92
N ILE A 385 18.95 10.22 9.77
CA ILE A 385 20.31 10.09 9.24
C ILE A 385 20.18 10.53 7.78
N SER A 386 20.54 11.78 7.51
CA SER A 386 20.65 12.28 6.15
C SER A 386 21.60 11.36 5.39
N MET A 387 21.15 10.87 4.23
CA MET A 387 22.07 10.24 3.30
C MET A 387 23.15 11.28 2.93
N PRO A 388 24.42 10.89 2.73
CA PRO A 388 25.46 11.82 2.31
C PRO A 388 24.97 12.53 1.04
N THR A 389 24.76 13.84 1.13
CA THR A 389 24.44 14.69 -0.01
C THR A 389 25.73 15.05 -0.73
N ASP A 390 25.74 14.97 -2.05
CA ASP A 390 26.81 15.56 -2.84
C ASP A 390 26.69 17.08 -2.71
N GLU A 391 27.71 17.76 -2.19
CA GLU A 391 27.71 19.22 -2.01
C GLU A 391 27.59 19.98 -3.35
N ASN A 392 27.67 19.28 -4.47
CA ASN A 392 27.51 19.82 -5.82
C ASN A 392 26.13 19.56 -6.46
N GLU A 393 25.19 18.90 -5.77
CA GLU A 393 23.82 18.75 -6.28
C GLU A 393 23.02 20.05 -6.09
N GLU A 394 22.54 20.64 -7.20
CA GLU A 394 21.58 21.75 -7.13
C GLU A 394 20.31 21.29 -6.37
N PRO A 395 19.74 22.15 -5.50
CA PRO A 395 18.56 21.80 -4.74
C PRO A 395 17.41 21.42 -5.67
N PHE A 396 16.77 20.28 -5.41
CA PHE A 396 15.60 19.86 -6.15
C PHE A 396 14.47 20.89 -5.97
N VAL A 397 14.17 21.63 -7.03
CA VAL A 397 13.00 22.51 -7.08
C VAL A 397 11.83 21.71 -7.66
N PRO A 398 10.73 21.50 -6.90
CA PRO A 398 9.57 20.79 -7.42
C PRO A 398 9.02 21.48 -8.67
N ALA A 399 8.68 20.71 -9.70
CA ALA A 399 8.16 21.25 -10.96
C ALA A 399 6.92 22.14 -10.78
N ALA A 400 6.13 21.93 -9.73
CA ALA A 400 4.99 22.80 -9.40
C ALA A 400 5.42 24.22 -9.01
N GLN A 401 6.56 24.35 -8.33
CA GLN A 401 7.13 25.64 -7.92
C GLN A 401 7.70 26.38 -9.13
N ILE A 402 8.41 25.67 -10.01
CA ILE A 402 8.89 26.21 -11.30
C ILE A 402 7.72 26.74 -12.15
N ILE A 403 6.63 25.96 -12.26
CA ILE A 403 5.44 26.36 -13.03
C ILE A 403 4.73 27.55 -12.41
N ALA A 404 4.71 27.67 -11.07
CA ALA A 404 4.13 28.81 -10.37
C ALA A 404 4.95 30.09 -10.60
N GLU A 405 6.28 29.99 -10.50
CA GLU A 405 7.22 31.09 -10.75
C GLU A 405 7.19 31.54 -12.22
N GLU A 406 7.09 30.60 -13.16
CA GLU A 406 6.92 30.91 -14.60
C GLU A 406 5.59 31.62 -14.89
N LYS A 407 4.50 31.21 -14.23
CA LYS A 407 3.20 31.88 -14.34
C LYS A 407 3.21 33.28 -13.76
N GLU A 408 3.80 33.47 -12.57
CA GLU A 408 3.96 34.80 -11.97
C GLU A 408 4.81 35.70 -12.85
N ALA A 409 5.92 35.20 -13.39
CA ALA A 409 6.76 35.95 -14.31
C ALA A 409 6.03 36.32 -15.62
N GLU A 410 5.17 35.44 -16.12
CA GLU A 410 4.37 35.68 -17.32
C GLU A 410 3.23 36.70 -17.07
N ASP A 411 2.60 36.66 -15.91
CA ASP A 411 1.58 37.64 -15.50
C ASP A 411 2.19 39.02 -15.22
N MET A 412 3.38 39.09 -14.62
CA MET A 412 4.13 40.34 -14.45
C MET A 412 4.53 40.95 -15.80
N ARG A 413 4.90 40.13 -16.79
CA ARG A 413 5.20 40.60 -18.17
C ARG A 413 3.96 41.11 -18.91
N LYS A 414 2.78 40.57 -18.60
CA LYS A 414 1.50 41.03 -19.18
C LYS A 414 1.00 42.33 -18.56
N GLN A 415 1.33 42.59 -17.28
CA GLN A 415 0.98 43.85 -16.59
C GLN A 415 1.97 45.00 -16.91
N GLY A 416 3.19 44.69 -17.32
CA GLY A 416 4.20 45.67 -17.75
C GLY A 416 4.08 46.11 -19.20
N LYS A 417 2.96 46.72 -19.60
CA LYS A 417 2.89 47.53 -20.83
C LYS A 417 2.27 48.90 -20.53
N GLN A 418 3.12 49.89 -20.26
CA GLN A 418 2.83 51.25 -20.72
C GLN A 418 4.09 52.12 -20.87
N SER A 419 4.02 52.93 -21.92
CA SER A 419 4.83 54.08 -22.33
C SER A 419 6.29 53.84 -22.69
N THR A 420 6.54 53.67 -23.98
CA THR A 420 7.72 54.29 -24.60
C THR A 420 7.39 55.75 -24.87
N LEU A 421 8.28 56.67 -24.46
CA LEU A 421 8.23 58.07 -24.87
C LEU A 421 8.27 58.11 -26.41
N PHE A 422 7.41 58.94 -27.02
CA PHE A 422 7.06 59.00 -28.44
C PHE A 422 6.01 57.96 -28.88
N ASP A 423 4.76 58.18 -28.46
CA ASP A 423 3.57 58.27 -29.32
C ASP A 423 2.38 58.81 -28.51
#